data_AF-A0A2S9G811-F1
#
_entry.id   AF-A0A2S9G811-F1
#
_cell.length_a   1.000
_cell.length_b   1.000
_cell.length_c   1.000
_cell.angle_alpha   90.00
_cell.angle_beta   90.00
_cell.angle_gamma   90.00
#
_symmetry.space_group_name_H-M   'P 1'
#
loop_
_entity.id
_entity.type
_entity.pdbx_description
1 polymer ?
#
loop_
_entity_poly.entity_id
_entity_poly.type
_entity_poly.pdbx_seq_one_letter_code
_entity_poly.pdbx_strand_id
1 'polypeptide(L)'
;PEDLSLAEVYDLSTALELDWYEHLGLCPRGDAEQLLRSGATTIGGRIPVNASGGLASFGEAIPAQAIAQVCELTWQLKGQATGR
;
A
#
# COMPACT_ATOMS: atom_id res chain seq x y z
N PRO A 1 -1.07 -10.00 -10.14
CA PRO A 1 -1.66 -9.42 -8.90
C PRO A 1 -1.88 -10.46 -7.80
N GLU A 2 -2.31 -11.68 -8.14
CA GLU A 2 -2.69 -12.71 -7.17
C GLU A 2 -1.54 -13.19 -6.28
N ASP A 3 -0.30 -13.14 -6.78
CA ASP A 3 0.90 -13.50 -6.03
C ASP A 3 1.41 -12.40 -5.08
N LEU A 4 0.81 -11.20 -5.11
CA LEU A 4 1.24 -10.09 -4.25
C LEU A 4 0.78 -10.33 -2.81
N SER A 5 1.72 -10.25 -1.88
CA SER A 5 1.43 -10.35 -0.43
C SER A 5 1.24 -8.98 0.25
N LEU A 6 1.69 -7.90 -0.38
CA LEU A 6 1.63 -6.51 0.10
C LEU A 6 1.96 -5.54 -1.04
N ALA A 7 1.66 -4.25 -0.86
CA ALA A 7 2.08 -3.19 -1.77
C ALA A 7 2.41 -1.88 -1.03
N GLU A 8 3.32 -1.10 -1.61
CA GLU A 8 3.56 0.30 -1.26
C GLU A 8 3.31 1.11 -2.53
N VAL A 9 2.44 2.12 -2.46
CA VAL A 9 1.98 2.90 -3.61
C VAL A 9 2.09 4.39 -3.33
N TYR A 10 2.13 5.21 -4.39
CA TYR A 10 2.23 6.66 -4.24
C TYR A 10 0.85 7.28 -3.98
N ASP A 11 0.56 7.56 -2.71
CA ASP A 11 -0.69 8.10 -2.16
C ASP A 11 -0.61 9.59 -1.76
N LEU A 12 -0.05 10.46 -2.62
CA LEU A 12 -0.06 11.93 -2.37
C LEU A 12 -1.46 12.48 -2.09
N SER A 13 -2.47 11.81 -2.63
CA SER A 13 -3.88 12.00 -2.32
C SER A 13 -4.51 10.64 -2.06
N THR A 14 -5.49 10.58 -1.16
CA THR A 14 -6.26 9.35 -0.91
C THR A 14 -6.95 8.82 -2.17
N ALA A 15 -7.29 9.68 -3.12
CA ALA A 15 -7.84 9.27 -4.41
C ALA A 15 -6.80 8.47 -5.25
N LEU A 16 -5.51 8.83 -5.18
CA LEU A 16 -4.47 8.13 -5.92
C LEU A 16 -4.25 6.70 -5.40
N GLU A 17 -4.42 6.49 -4.10
CA GLU A 17 -4.34 5.13 -3.54
C GLU A 17 -5.42 4.22 -4.14
N LEU A 18 -6.65 4.73 -4.28
CA LEU A 18 -7.75 4.00 -4.92
C LEU A 18 -7.48 3.74 -6.40
N ASP A 19 -6.98 4.74 -7.14
CA ASP A 19 -6.58 4.55 -8.54
C ASP A 19 -5.51 3.45 -8.68
N TRP A 20 -4.55 3.40 -7.74
CA TRP A 20 -3.52 2.35 -7.74
C TRP A 20 -4.09 0.95 -7.49
N TYR A 21 -5.12 0.80 -6.67
CA TYR A 21 -5.75 -0.51 -6.46
C TYR A 21 -6.28 -1.09 -7.78
N GLU A 22 -6.88 -0.24 -8.62
CA GLU A 22 -7.42 -0.64 -9.92
C GLU A 22 -6.29 -0.86 -10.94
N HIS A 23 -5.31 0.07 -11.01
CA HIS A 23 -4.19 -0.02 -11.94
C HIS A 23 -3.27 -1.22 -11.68
N LEU A 24 -3.09 -1.62 -10.42
CA LEU A 24 -2.34 -2.82 -10.04
C LEU A 24 -3.17 -4.11 -10.20
N GLY A 25 -4.46 -4.00 -10.52
CA GLY A 25 -5.37 -5.12 -10.67
C GLY A 25 -5.68 -5.83 -9.34
N LEU A 26 -5.69 -5.09 -8.22
CA LEU A 26 -6.10 -5.62 -6.92
C LEU A 26 -7.61 -5.80 -6.82
N CYS A 27 -8.35 -5.01 -7.61
CA CYS A 27 -9.78 -5.05 -7.84
C CYS A 27 -10.10 -4.58 -9.27
N PRO A 28 -11.32 -4.84 -9.79
CA PRO A 28 -11.80 -4.27 -11.04
C PRO A 28 -11.92 -2.74 -11.00
N ARG A 29 -11.96 -2.12 -12.18
CA ARG A 29 -12.18 -0.67 -12.30
C ARG A 29 -13.55 -0.28 -11.73
N GLY A 30 -13.58 0.69 -10.83
CA GLY A 30 -14.77 1.16 -10.10
C GLY A 30 -14.98 0.50 -8.73
N ASP A 31 -14.20 -0.52 -8.37
CA ASP A 31 -14.41 -1.30 -7.14
C ASP A 31 -13.41 -0.98 -6.02
N ALA A 32 -12.51 0.01 -6.21
CA ALA A 32 -11.47 0.34 -5.23
C ALA A 32 -12.03 0.69 -3.84
N GLU A 33 -13.14 1.43 -3.78
CA GLU A 33 -13.81 1.75 -2.51
C GLU A 33 -14.31 0.48 -1.81
N GLN A 34 -14.87 -0.47 -2.56
CA GLN A 34 -15.36 -1.72 -1.98
C GLN A 34 -14.20 -2.58 -1.46
N LEU A 35 -13.09 -2.65 -2.20
CA LEU A 35 -11.86 -3.30 -1.75
C LEU A 35 -11.37 -2.68 -0.43
N LEU A 36 -11.27 -1.35 -0.36
CA LEU A 36 -10.87 -0.63 0.86
C LEU A 36 -11.81 -0.96 2.03
N ARG A 37 -13.13 -0.82 1.84
CA ARG A 37 -14.13 -1.03 2.89
C ARG A 37 -14.20 -2.47 3.38
N SER A 38 -13.79 -3.45 2.57
CA SER A 38 -13.71 -4.85 2.99
C SER A 38 -12.60 -5.11 4.02
N GLY A 39 -11.67 -4.17 4.21
CA GLY A 39 -10.47 -4.37 5.03
C GLY A 39 -9.38 -5.20 4.32
N ALA A 40 -9.53 -5.50 3.04
CA ALA A 40 -8.52 -6.27 2.30
C ALA A 40 -7.15 -5.59 2.27
N THR A 41 -7.11 -4.25 2.33
CA THR A 41 -5.89 -3.44 2.24
C THR A 41 -5.33 -3.00 3.59
N THR A 42 -5.98 -3.36 4.71
CA THR A 42 -5.44 -3.07 6.05
C THR A 42 -4.32 -4.03 6.43
N ILE A 43 -3.52 -3.69 7.43
CA ILE A 43 -2.57 -4.63 8.04
C ILE A 43 -3.33 -5.87 8.53
N GLY A 44 -2.85 -7.05 8.16
CA GLY A 44 -3.52 -8.34 8.40
C GLY A 44 -4.65 -8.68 7.42
N GLY A 45 -4.99 -7.78 6.50
CA GLY A 45 -5.88 -8.04 5.37
C GLY A 45 -5.22 -8.93 4.30
N ARG A 46 -5.96 -9.20 3.23
CA ARG A 46 -5.50 -10.05 2.11
C ARG A 46 -4.24 -9.48 1.45
N ILE A 47 -4.17 -8.17 1.26
CA ILE A 47 -3.07 -7.47 0.59
C ILE A 47 -2.88 -6.10 1.23
N PRO A 48 -2.15 -6.00 2.37
CA PRO A 48 -1.88 -4.73 3.01
C PRO A 48 -1.26 -3.74 2.02
N VAL A 49 -1.84 -2.54 1.94
CA VAL A 49 -1.29 -1.44 1.13
C VAL A 49 -0.83 -0.32 2.06
N ASN A 50 0.37 0.21 1.81
CA ASN A 50 0.94 1.31 2.58
C ASN A 50 1.06 0.98 4.07
N ALA A 51 1.60 -0.20 4.41
CA ALA A 51 1.87 -0.61 5.79
C ALA A 51 2.89 0.33 6.48
N SER A 52 3.68 1.07 5.69
CA SER A 52 4.51 2.19 6.16
C SER A 52 3.72 3.35 6.79
N GLY A 53 2.41 3.44 6.51
CA GLY A 53 1.55 4.59 6.77
C GLY A 53 1.35 5.49 5.55
N GLY A 54 2.01 5.20 4.42
CA GLY A 54 1.90 5.96 3.17
C GLY A 54 2.39 7.40 3.28
N LEU A 55 2.31 8.14 2.18
CA LEU A 55 2.58 9.58 2.17
C LEU A 55 1.62 10.32 3.11
N ALA A 56 0.39 9.81 3.27
CA ALA A 56 -0.63 10.43 4.11
C ALA A 56 -0.22 10.54 5.60
N SER A 57 0.56 9.58 6.13
CA SER A 57 0.97 9.58 7.55
C SER A 57 2.48 9.66 7.76
N PHE A 58 3.26 8.96 6.94
CA PHE A 58 4.73 8.97 7.04
C PHE A 58 5.33 10.28 6.52
N GLY A 59 4.65 10.91 5.55
CA GLY A 59 5.01 12.20 4.95
C GLY A 59 5.69 12.05 3.59
N GLU A 60 5.80 13.18 2.88
CA GLU A 60 6.40 13.23 1.54
C GLU A 60 7.80 13.83 1.56
N ALA A 61 8.76 13.09 1.02
CA ALA A 61 10.07 13.59 0.63
C ALA A 61 10.47 12.92 -0.69
N ILE A 62 10.11 13.53 -1.83
CA ILE A 62 10.02 12.88 -3.16
C ILE A 62 11.12 11.83 -3.46
N PRO A 63 12.43 12.13 -3.47
CA PRO A 63 13.44 11.11 -3.76
C PRO A 63 13.62 10.09 -2.63
N ALA A 64 13.49 10.51 -1.37
CA ALA A 64 13.60 9.60 -0.23
C ALA A 64 12.40 8.66 -0.14
N GLN A 65 11.23 9.07 -0.63
CA GLN A 65 9.99 8.31 -0.52
C GLN A 65 10.04 7.01 -1.33
N ALA A 66 10.49 7.08 -2.59
CA ALA A 66 10.65 5.88 -3.40
C ALA A 66 11.60 4.87 -2.75
N ILE A 67 12.67 5.36 -2.11
CA ILE A 67 13.61 4.51 -1.36
C ILE A 67 12.95 3.95 -0.09
N ALA A 68 12.19 4.77 0.64
CA ALA A 68 11.49 4.36 1.85
C ALA A 68 10.48 3.24 1.59
N GLN A 69 9.73 3.29 0.47
CA GLN A 69 8.83 2.22 0.06
C GLN A 69 9.58 0.90 -0.19
N VAL A 70 10.74 0.93 -0.85
CA VAL A 70 11.57 -0.28 -1.03
C VAL A 70 12.14 -0.79 0.30
N CYS A 71 12.52 0.10 1.21
CA CYS A 71 12.94 -0.27 2.56
C CYS A 71 11.81 -0.96 3.33
N GLU A 72 10.58 -0.41 3.31
CA GLU A 72 9.42 -1.01 3.98
C GLU A 72 9.14 -2.41 3.42
N LEU A 73 9.08 -2.56 2.09
CA LEU A 73 8.90 -3.88 1.46
C LEU A 73 9.99 -4.87 1.92
N THR A 74 11.23 -4.41 2.00
CA THR A 74 12.36 -5.24 2.46
C THR A 74 12.19 -5.66 3.92
N TRP A 75 11.77 -4.75 4.80
CA TRP A 75 11.55 -5.06 6.21
C TRP A 75 10.36 -6.00 6.41
N GLN A 76 9.26 -5.79 5.69
CA GLN A 76 8.08 -6.66 5.71
C GLN A 76 8.46 -8.09 5.27
N LEU A 77 9.14 -8.24 4.12
CA LEU A 77 9.55 -9.55 3.59
C LEU A 77 10.58 -10.26 4.47
N LYS A 78 11.38 -9.51 5.24
CA LYS A 78 12.33 -10.08 6.22
C LYS A 78 11.73 -10.32 7.60
N GLY A 79 10.47 -9.97 7.83
CA GLY A 79 9.84 -10.03 9.16
C GLY A 79 10.45 -9.06 10.19
N GLN A 80 10.99 -7.94 9.71
CA GLN A 80 11.64 -6.90 10.52
C GLN A 80 10.74 -5.69 10.82
N ALA A 81 9.60 -5.57 10.14
CA ALA A 81 8.64 -4.48 10.32
C ALA A 81 7.77 -4.69 11.57
N THR A 82 8.38 -4.67 12.76
CA THR A 82 7.68 -4.85 14.03
C THR A 82 6.96 -3.57 14.47
N GLY A 83 5.78 -3.70 15.09
CA GLY A 83 5.03 -2.56 15.63
C GLY A 83 4.29 -1.70 14.59
N ARG A 84 3.95 -2.30 13.45
CA ARG A 84 2.98 -1.79 12.49
C ARG A 84 1.61 -2.36 12.81
#